data_AF-A0A679HL36-F1
#
_entry.id   AF-A0A679HL36-F1
#
_cell.length_a   1.000
_cell.length_b   1.000
_cell.length_c   1.000
_cell.angle_alpha   90.00
_cell.angle_beta   90.00
_cell.angle_gamma   90.00
#
_symmetry.space_group_name_H-M   'P 1'
#
loop_
_entity.id
_entity.type
_entity.pdbx_description
1 polymer ?
#
loop_
_entity_poly.entity_id
_entity_poly.type
_entity_poly.pdbx_seq_one_letter_code
_entity_poly.pdbx_strand_id
1 'polypeptide(L)' 'MAEVCRAHGEVFGDIRPATTMVEVSRLIDPDMLVEIEADAVSPV' A
#
# COMPACT_ATOMS: atom_id res chain seq x y z
N MET A 1 -10.72 -1.25 -4.18
CA MET A 1 -10.15 -0.30 -3.19
C MET A 1 -10.54 -0.60 -1.74
N ALA A 2 -11.81 -0.81 -1.40
CA ALA A 2 -12.23 -1.01 0.01
C ALA A 2 -11.46 -2.11 0.77
N GLU A 3 -11.24 -3.29 0.15
CA GLU A 3 -10.49 -4.39 0.78
C GLU A 3 -9.01 -4.02 1.03
N VAL A 4 -8.39 -3.32 0.08
CA VAL A 4 -7.00 -2.83 0.18
C VAL A 4 -6.88 -1.81 1.30
N CYS A 5 -7.81 -0.86 1.40
CA CYS A 5 -7.82 0.15 2.46
C CYS A 5 -8.03 -0.49 3.84
N ARG A 6 -8.91 -1.51 3.94
CA ARG A 6 -9.11 -2.26 5.18
C ARG A 6 -7.82 -2.98 5.61
N ALA A 7 -7.21 -3.74 4.71
CA ALA A 7 -5.96 -4.44 4.98
C ALA A 7 -4.82 -3.47 5.35
N HIS A 8 -4.70 -2.33 4.68
CA HIS A 8 -3.75 -1.28 5.03
C HIS A 8 -4.01 -0.75 6.46
N GLY A 9 -5.27 -0.50 6.82
CA GLY A 9 -5.63 -0.04 8.16
C GLY A 9 -5.36 -1.08 9.27
N GLU A 10 -5.57 -2.36 8.99
CA GLU A 10 -5.27 -3.47 9.92
C GLU A 10 -3.78 -3.53 10.27
N VAL A 11 -2.89 -3.16 9.34
CA VAL A 11 -1.43 -3.22 9.53
C VAL A 11 -0.85 -1.88 10.00
N PHE A 12 -1.28 -0.76 9.41
CA PHE A 12 -0.64 0.55 9.56
C PHE A 12 -1.50 1.55 10.35
N GLY A 13 -2.65 1.16 10.89
CA GLY A 13 -3.59 2.07 11.58
C GLY A 13 -3.00 2.84 12.77
N ASP A 14 -2.00 2.26 13.44
CA ASP A 14 -1.29 2.88 14.56
C ASP A 14 -0.11 3.76 14.10
N ILE A 15 0.71 3.28 13.15
CA ILE A 15 1.91 3.99 12.66
C ILE A 15 1.54 5.17 11.75
N ARG A 16 0.46 5.03 10.97
CA ARG A 16 -0.09 6.04 10.06
C ARG A 16 0.95 6.69 9.15
N PRO A 17 1.62 5.90 8.28
CA PRO A 17 2.55 6.46 7.33
C PRO A 17 1.84 7.42 6.35
N ALA A 18 2.58 8.40 5.84
CA ALA A 18 2.11 9.17 4.69
C ALA A 18 1.83 8.19 3.54
N THR A 19 0.60 8.18 3.03
CA THR A 19 0.14 7.14 2.11
C THR A 19 -0.61 7.76 0.94
N THR A 20 -0.31 7.25 -0.27
CA THR A 20 -1.06 7.53 -1.50
C THR A 20 -1.64 6.23 -2.01
N MET A 21 -2.92 6.23 -2.40
CA MET A 21 -3.57 5.08 -3.04
C MET A 21 -4.18 5.55 -4.36
N VAL A 22 -3.84 4.86 -5.44
CA VAL A 22 -4.32 5.18 -6.79
C VAL A 22 -4.69 3.90 -7.53
N GLU A 23 -5.62 4.01 -8.47
CA GLU A 23 -5.92 2.96 -9.43
C GLU A 23 -5.11 3.21 -10.71
N VAL A 24 -4.53 2.14 -11.26
CA VAL A 24 -3.74 2.18 -12.50
C VAL A 24 -4.35 1.25 -13.54
N SER A 25 -4.00 1.45 -14.81
CA SER A 25 -4.57 0.66 -15.91
C SER A 25 -4.13 -0.81 -15.93
N ARG A 26 -2.92 -1.11 -15.44
CA ARG A 26 -2.38 -2.46 -15.27
C ARG A 26 -1.08 -2.45 -14.46
N LEU A 27 -0.76 -3.57 -13.81
CA LEU A 27 0.53 -3.85 -13.19
C LEU A 27 1.47 -4.60 -14.15
N ILE A 28 2.70 -4.86 -13.72
CA ILE A 28 3.72 -5.52 -14.55
C ILE A 28 3.37 -6.98 -14.86
N ASP A 29 2.86 -7.70 -13.87
CA ASP A 29 2.34 -9.06 -14.00
C ASP A 29 0.81 -9.01 -14.04
N PRO A 30 0.17 -9.66 -15.03
CA PRO A 30 -1.29 -9.62 -15.17
C PRO A 30 -2.06 -10.29 -14.02
N ASP A 31 -1.43 -11.17 -13.24
CA ASP A 31 -2.08 -11.84 -12.10
C ASP A 31 -1.94 -11.03 -10.80
N MET A 32 -1.15 -9.95 -10.80
CA MET A 32 -1.04 -9.04 -9.65
C MET A 32 -2.27 -8.14 -9.55
N LEU A 33 -2.84 -8.05 -8.35
CA LEU A 33 -4.03 -7.25 -8.07
C LEU A 33 -3.70 -5.91 -7.38
N VAL A 34 -2.58 -5.84 -6.65
CA VAL A 34 -2.12 -4.67 -5.90
C VAL A 34 -0.60 -4.67 -5.86
N GLU A 35 0.00 -3.48 -5.96
CA GLU A 35 1.42 -3.25 -5.68
C GLU A 35 1.55 -2.23 -4.54
N ILE A 36 2.52 -2.43 -3.64
CA ILE A 36 2.82 -1.52 -2.53
C ILE A 36 4.30 -1.16 -2.60
N GLU A 37 4.58 0.14 -2.71
CA GLU A 37 5.91 0.72 -2.51
C GLU A 37 5.94 1.43 -1.16
N ALA A 38 6.98 1.20 -0.37
CA ALA A 38 7.10 1.76 0.97
C ALA A 38 8.54 2.16 1.28
N ASP A 39 8.69 3.40 1.72
CA ASP A 39 9.94 3.91 2.28
C ASP A 39 9.86 3.92 3.81
N ALA A 40 11.00 3.68 4.46
CA ALA A 40 11.12 3.66 5.90
C ALA A 40 12.31 4.48 6.39
N VAL A 41 12.16 5.11 7.55
CA VAL A 41 13.27 5.75 8.27
C VAL A 41 13.88 4.72 9.20
N SER A 42 15.15 4.39 8.99
CA SER A 42 15.94 3.57 9.92
C SER A 42 16.81 4.48 10.78
N PRO A 43 16.95 4.20 12.10
CA PRO A 43 18.03 4.78 12.88
C PRO A 43 19.37 4.39 12.25
N VAL A 44 20.29 5.35 12.19
CA VAL A 44 21.72 5.14 11.97
C VAL A 44 22.43 4.78 13.26
#